data_AF-A0A2V9SXL8-F1
#
_entry.id   AF-A0A2V9SXL8-F1
#
_cell.length_a   1.000
_cell.length_b   1.000
_cell.length_c   1.000
_cell.angle_alpha   90.00
_cell.angle_beta   90.00
_cell.angle_gamma   90.00
#
_symmetry.space_group_name_H-M   'P 1'
#
loop_
_entity.id
_entity.type
_entity.pdbx_description
1 polymer ?
#
loop_
_entity_poly.entity_id
_entity_poly.type
_entity_poly.pdbx_seq_one_letter_code
_entity_poly.pdbx_strand_id
1 'polypeptide(L)'
;MKSVSATDAKQRLAALLDSAQREPVVIRRQNRDIAVVMSAEEYERMRDLNTAEFQRFCDRVGAQAKAKGLTEARLKKLLKD
;
A
#
# COMPACT_ATOMS: atom_id res chain seq x y z
N MET A 1 -7.01 -12.33 11.06
CA MET A 1 -5.83 -12.56 10.21
C MET A 1 -5.19 -13.88 10.61
N LYS A 2 -5.30 -14.87 9.74
CA LYS A 2 -4.69 -16.19 9.93
C LYS A 2 -3.21 -16.15 9.59
N SER A 3 -2.41 -17.02 10.21
CA SER A 3 -1.00 -17.22 9.82
C SER A 3 -0.71 -18.69 9.51
N VAL A 4 0.16 -18.95 8.53
CA VAL A 4 0.63 -20.29 8.14
C VAL A 4 2.14 -20.30 7.99
N SER A 5 2.78 -21.46 8.11
CA SER A 5 4.21 -21.56 7.79
C SER A 5 4.45 -21.48 6.28
N ALA A 6 5.67 -21.12 5.87
CA ALA A 6 6.07 -21.17 4.46
C ALA A 6 5.96 -22.58 3.86
N THR A 7 6.18 -23.61 4.68
CA THR A 7 6.00 -25.02 4.28
C THR A 7 4.53 -25.33 4.04
N ASP A 8 3.63 -24.93 4.94
CA ASP A 8 2.19 -25.13 4.79
C ASP A 8 1.64 -24.36 3.59
N ALA A 9 2.10 -23.13 3.38
CA ALA A 9 1.71 -22.31 2.23
C ALA A 9 2.08 -23.00 0.91
N LYS A 10 3.29 -23.57 0.82
CA LYS A 10 3.73 -24.34 -0.35
C LYS A 10 2.90 -25.60 -0.55
N GLN A 11 2.62 -26.35 0.51
CA GLN A 11 1.92 -27.64 0.44
C GLN A 11 0.41 -27.50 0.21
N ARG A 12 -0.20 -26.39 0.64
CA ARG A 12 -1.66 -26.20 0.66
C ARG A 12 -2.07 -24.89 0.00
N LEU A 13 -1.44 -24.57 -1.13
CA LEU A 13 -1.64 -23.28 -1.81
C LEU A 13 -3.11 -23.00 -2.14
N ALA A 14 -3.86 -23.98 -2.66
CA ALA A 14 -5.28 -23.79 -2.98
C ALA A 14 -6.11 -23.35 -1.76
N ALA A 15 -5.96 -24.05 -0.63
CA ALA A 15 -6.67 -23.71 0.61
C ALA A 15 -6.22 -22.36 1.20
N LEU A 16 -4.95 -21.97 0.98
CA LEU A 16 -4.45 -20.65 1.34
C LEU A 16 -5.14 -19.58 0.50
N LEU A 17 -5.22 -19.76 -0.83
CA LEU A 17 -5.89 -18.82 -1.73
C LEU A 17 -7.38 -18.69 -1.41
N ASP A 18 -8.07 -19.79 -1.11
CA ASP A 18 -9.47 -19.77 -0.68
C ASP A 18 -9.66 -19.00 0.64
N SER A 19 -8.72 -19.17 1.58
CA SER A 19 -8.72 -18.41 2.83
C SER A 19 -8.50 -16.92 2.58
N ALA A 20 -7.56 -16.58 1.67
CA ALA A 20 -7.21 -15.22 1.29
C ALA A 20 -8.35 -14.43 0.64
N GLN A 21 -9.35 -15.13 0.04
CA GLN A 21 -10.57 -14.48 -0.46
C GLN A 21 -11.45 -13.91 0.66
N ARG A 22 -11.35 -14.44 1.89
CA ARG A 22 -12.21 -14.03 3.01
C ARG A 22 -11.49 -13.09 3.98
N GLU A 23 -10.21 -13.35 4.23
CA GLU A 23 -9.37 -12.50 5.06
C GLU A 23 -7.89 -12.63 4.66
N PRO A 24 -7.04 -11.61 4.89
CA PRO A 24 -5.61 -11.74 4.67
C PRO A 24 -4.99 -12.88 5.49
N VAL A 25 -4.06 -13.60 4.86
CA VAL A 25 -3.30 -14.70 5.45
C VAL A 25 -1.81 -14.36 5.45
N VAL A 26 -1.18 -14.42 6.63
CA VAL A 26 0.25 -14.21 6.80
C VAL A 26 1.02 -15.50 6.56
N ILE A 27 2.10 -15.43 5.79
CA ILE A 27 3.06 -16.52 5.65
C ILE A 27 4.25 -16.22 6.56
N ARG A 28 4.61 -17.21 7.39
CA ARG A 28 5.69 -17.13 8.38
C ARG A 28 6.85 -18.04 8.04
N ARG A 29 8.09 -17.58 8.28
CA ARG A 29 9.31 -18.40 8.21
C ARG A 29 10.19 -18.06 9.40
N GLN A 30 10.68 -19.07 10.13
CA GLN A 30 11.52 -18.89 11.32
C GLN A 30 10.92 -17.87 12.31
N ASN A 31 9.61 -17.98 12.57
CA ASN A 31 8.84 -17.10 13.44
C ASN A 31 8.80 -15.61 13.03
N ARG A 32 9.07 -15.31 11.75
CA ARG A 32 8.92 -13.96 11.17
C ARG A 32 7.84 -13.96 10.11
N ASP A 33 7.04 -12.90 10.08
CA ASP A 33 6.10 -12.62 9.01
C ASP A 33 6.90 -12.22 7.76
N ILE A 34 6.76 -12.97 6.67
CA ILE A 34 7.54 -12.77 5.43
C ILE A 34 6.70 -12.35 4.23
N ALA A 35 5.39 -12.65 4.25
CA ALA A 35 4.46 -12.25 3.21
C ALA A 35 3.03 -12.24 3.75
N VAL A 36 2.16 -11.50 3.06
CA VAL A 36 0.71 -11.53 3.27
C VAL A 36 0.06 -11.84 1.92
N VAL A 37 -0.90 -12.74 1.91
CA VAL A 37 -1.75 -13.04 0.75
C VAL A 37 -3.17 -12.59 1.08
N MET A 38 -3.80 -11.88 0.15
CA MET A 38 -5.16 -11.36 0.27
C MET A 38 -5.85 -11.43 -1.10
N SER A 39 -7.15 -11.18 -1.15
CA SER A 39 -7.87 -11.08 -2.42
C SER A 39 -7.32 -9.93 -3.27
N ALA A 40 -7.42 -10.08 -4.59
CA ALA A 40 -7.03 -9.01 -5.50
C ALA A 40 -7.87 -7.74 -5.28
N GLU A 41 -9.17 -7.89 -5.01
CA GLU A 41 -10.06 -6.77 -4.69
C GLU A 41 -9.57 -5.98 -3.47
N GLU A 42 -9.16 -6.67 -2.40
CA GLU A 42 -8.68 -6.02 -1.19
C GLU A 42 -7.37 -5.28 -1.43
N TYR A 43 -6.46 -5.89 -2.20
CA TYR A 43 -5.22 -5.23 -2.61
C TYR A 43 -5.48 -3.94 -3.39
N GLU A 44 -6.39 -3.99 -4.38
CA GLU A 44 -6.76 -2.83 -5.18
C GLU A 44 -7.42 -1.74 -4.30
N ARG A 45 -8.31 -2.13 -3.38
CA ARG A 45 -8.93 -1.21 -2.41
C ARG A 45 -7.87 -0.47 -1.59
N MET A 46 -6.88 -1.19 -1.05
CA MET A 46 -5.79 -0.59 -0.27
C MET A 46 -4.92 0.34 -1.14
N ARG A 47 -4.62 -0.06 -2.38
CA ARG A 47 -3.83 0.77 -3.31
C ARG A 47 -4.53 2.09 -3.64
N ASP A 48 -5.84 2.04 -3.86
CA ASP A 48 -6.63 3.22 -4.18
C ASP A 48 -6.76 4.15 -2.97
N LEU A 49 -6.93 3.59 -1.77
CA LEU A 49 -6.89 4.36 -0.51
C LEU A 49 -5.55 5.08 -0.34
N ASN A 50 -4.42 4.38 -0.53
CA ASN A 50 -3.10 4.99 -0.43
C ASN A 50 -2.91 6.12 -1.44
N THR A 51 -3.38 5.93 -2.68
CA THR A 51 -3.35 6.96 -3.72
C THR A 51 -4.16 8.19 -3.32
N ALA A 52 -5.38 7.98 -2.81
CA ALA A 52 -6.25 9.06 -2.36
C ALA A 52 -5.66 9.83 -1.16
N GLU A 53 -5.05 9.14 -0.20
CA GLU A 53 -4.36 9.78 0.92
C GLU A 53 -3.16 10.60 0.48
N PHE A 54 -2.35 10.05 -0.43
CA PHE A 54 -1.22 10.78 -0.99
C PHE A 54 -1.67 12.03 -1.74
N GLN A 55 -2.73 11.94 -2.55
CA GLN A 55 -3.29 13.10 -3.25
C GLN A 55 -3.75 14.18 -2.25
N ARG A 56 -4.49 13.80 -1.19
CA ARG A 56 -4.91 14.74 -0.14
C ARG A 56 -3.74 15.39 0.57
N PHE A 57 -2.63 14.66 0.76
CA PHE A 57 -1.39 15.21 1.30
C PHE A 57 -0.80 16.25 0.34
N CYS A 58 -0.64 15.91 -0.94
CA CYS A 58 -0.15 16.82 -1.98
C CYS A 58 -1.00 18.09 -2.09
N ASP A 59 -2.33 17.96 -2.08
CA ASP A 59 -3.26 19.11 -2.14
C ASP A 59 -3.04 20.06 -0.96
N ARG A 60 -2.87 19.50 0.25
CA ARG A 60 -2.61 20.28 1.47
C ARG A 60 -1.28 21.01 1.40
N VAL A 61 -0.22 20.32 0.99
CA VAL A 61 1.12 20.91 0.82
C VAL A 61 1.09 22.00 -0.27
N GLY A 62 0.43 21.73 -1.39
CA GLY A 62 0.26 22.68 -2.49
C GLY A 62 -0.50 23.94 -2.07
N ALA A 63 -1.60 23.78 -1.32
CA ALA A 63 -2.36 24.90 -0.77
C ALA A 63 -1.51 25.74 0.21
N GLN A 64 -0.75 25.10 1.09
CA GLN A 64 0.16 25.79 2.01
C GLN A 64 1.29 26.53 1.28
N ALA A 65 1.88 25.91 0.26
CA ALA A 65 2.93 26.53 -0.53
C ALA A 65 2.40 27.76 -1.29
N LYS A 66 1.21 27.64 -1.90
CA LYS A 66 0.54 28.77 -2.55
C LYS A 66 0.24 29.90 -1.58
N ALA A 67 -0.28 29.58 -0.39
CA ALA A 67 -0.53 30.56 0.68
C ALA A 67 0.75 31.28 1.15
N LYS A 68 1.90 30.59 1.10
CA LYS A 68 3.22 31.16 1.39
C LYS A 68 3.88 31.87 0.18
N GLY A 69 3.14 32.07 -0.90
CA GLY A 69 3.60 32.82 -2.07
C GLY A 69 4.40 32.00 -3.08
N LEU A 70 4.24 30.68 -3.12
CA LEU A 70 4.70 29.89 -4.26
C LEU A 70 3.86 30.25 -5.50
N THR A 71 4.55 30.63 -6.57
CA THR A 71 3.96 30.97 -7.88
C THR A 71 4.54 30.09 -8.96
N GLU A 72 3.89 30.02 -10.12
CA GLU A 72 4.38 29.27 -11.28
C GLU A 72 5.81 29.66 -11.68
N ALA A 73 6.14 30.96 -11.63
CA ALA A 73 7.48 31.46 -11.93
C ALA A 73 8.53 31.00 -10.89
N ARG A 74 8.17 31.03 -9.61
CA ARG A 74 9.05 30.56 -8.52
C ARG A 74 9.25 29.04 -8.59
N LEU A 75 8.18 28.29 -8.87
CA LEU A 75 8.26 26.84 -9.05
C LEU A 75 9.15 26.47 -10.25
N LYS A 76 8.95 27.12 -11.42
CA LYS A 76 9.80 26.93 -12.60
C LYS A 76 11.27 27.26 -12.35
N LYS A 77 11.58 28.15 -11.41
CA LYS A 77 12.96 28.42 -11.00
C LYS A 77 13.52 27.27 -10.15
N LEU A 78 12.76 26.78 -9.17
CA LEU A 78 13.17 25.68 -8.28
C LEU A 78 13.38 24.35 -9.02
N LEU A 79 12.58 24.05 -10.05
CA LEU A 79 12.66 22.79 -10.81
C LEU A 79 13.78 22.75 -11.86
N LYS A 80 14.53 23.85 -12.05
CA LYS A 80 15.65 23.93 -12.99
C LYS A 80 17.01 23.64 -12.33
N ASP A 81 17.03 23.55 -11.01
CA ASP A 81 18.18 23.15 -10.19
C ASP A 81 18.12 21.64 -9.90
#